data_AF-A0A8T3VMN7-F1
#
_entry.id   AF-A0A8T3VMN7-F1
#
_cell.length_a   1.000
_cell.length_b   1.000
_cell.length_c   1.000
_cell.angle_alpha   90.00
_cell.angle_beta   90.00
_cell.angle_gamma   90.00
#
_symmetry.space_group_name_H-M   'P 1'
#
loop_
_entity.id
_entity.type
_entity.pdbx_description
1 polymer ?
#
loop_
_entity_poly.entity_id
_entity_poly.type
_entity_poly.pdbx_seq_one_letter_code
_entity_poly.pdbx_strand_id
1 'polypeptide(L)'
;MGFYNTNTVEEKRVNKLTGDIHINDAFKEETQKRGIPIYDAYNIQKRLYHEVEQEMLVGEEAVDRRLMELLEEKGRKEVSHDYISEMSFEDGKSKGMIPARPKEAPTRNEILDSIPPRARDGKTFNKKPEKTTADYLNRIFLQNQKIINQNKKVIELLEKIEEKL
;
A
#
# COMPACT_ATOMS: atom_id res chain seq x y z
N MET A 1 3.45 -11.37 -23.66
CA MET A 1 3.92 -10.83 -22.37
C MET A 1 5.44 -10.99 -22.32
N GLY A 2 6.18 -10.05 -22.90
CA GLY A 2 7.64 -10.02 -22.77
C GLY A 2 7.95 -9.03 -21.67
N PHE A 3 8.23 -9.52 -20.45
CA PHE A 3 8.73 -8.68 -19.37
C PHE A 3 10.09 -8.14 -19.81
N TYR A 4 10.23 -6.82 -19.81
CA TYR A 4 11.54 -6.20 -19.93
C TYR A 4 12.38 -6.75 -18.78
N ASN A 5 13.49 -7.40 -19.11
CA ASN A 5 14.53 -7.69 -18.15
C ASN A 5 15.24 -6.36 -17.83
N THR A 6 14.59 -5.51 -17.06
CA THR A 6 15.13 -4.25 -16.54
C THR A 6 15.46 -4.43 -15.07
N ASN A 7 16.26 -5.44 -14.74
CA ASN A 7 16.83 -5.57 -13.41
C ASN A 7 17.74 -4.36 -13.18
N THR A 8 17.18 -3.30 -12.61
CA THR A 8 17.91 -2.09 -12.18
C THR A 8 19.00 -2.51 -11.19
N VAL A 9 20.01 -1.66 -10.98
CA VAL A 9 21.09 -2.00 -10.04
C VAL A 9 20.50 -2.23 -8.64
N GLU A 10 19.44 -1.49 -8.33
CA GLU A 10 18.64 -1.55 -7.13
C GLU A 10 17.84 -2.84 -7.03
N GLU A 11 17.11 -3.26 -8.07
CA GLU A 11 16.40 -4.55 -8.08
C GLU A 11 17.35 -5.73 -7.95
N LYS A 12 18.53 -5.68 -8.59
CA LYS A 12 19.57 -6.70 -8.40
C LYS A 12 20.07 -6.72 -6.97
N ARG A 13 20.18 -5.56 -6.34
CA ARG A 13 20.59 -5.44 -4.94
C ARG A 13 19.56 -6.05 -4.01
N VAL A 14 18.26 -5.75 -4.18
CA VAL A 14 17.17 -6.38 -3.43
C VAL A 14 17.20 -7.89 -3.60
N ASN A 15 17.28 -8.37 -4.85
CA ASN A 15 17.42 -9.80 -5.17
C ASN A 15 18.57 -10.48 -4.44
N LYS A 16 19.74 -9.84 -4.40
CA LYS A 16 20.93 -10.37 -3.74
C LYS A 16 20.76 -10.45 -2.22
N LEU A 17 20.12 -9.45 -1.62
CA LEU A 17 19.94 -9.35 -0.17
C LEU A 17 18.84 -10.27 0.34
N THR A 18 17.65 -10.19 -0.26
CA THR A 18 16.47 -10.88 0.23
C THR A 18 16.15 -12.16 -0.54
N GLY A 19 16.60 -12.28 -1.79
CA GLY A 19 16.14 -13.28 -2.75
C GLY A 19 15.16 -12.68 -3.78
N ASP A 20 14.86 -13.47 -4.81
CA ASP A 20 13.97 -13.09 -5.93
C ASP A 20 12.50 -13.38 -5.59
N ILE A 21 12.06 -14.61 -5.83
CA ILE A 21 10.69 -15.06 -5.51
C ILE A 21 10.61 -15.58 -4.08
N HIS A 22 11.64 -16.31 -3.65
CA HIS A 22 11.74 -16.90 -2.34
C HIS A 22 12.84 -16.22 -1.56
N ILE A 23 12.59 -16.08 -0.26
CA ILE A 23 13.59 -15.52 0.63
C ILE A 23 14.79 -16.46 0.72
N ASN A 24 15.99 -15.92 0.53
CA ASN A 24 17.24 -16.68 0.66
C ASN A 24 17.50 -17.08 2.13
N ASP A 25 18.35 -18.08 2.34
CA ASP A 25 18.55 -18.62 3.69
C ASP A 25 19.27 -17.63 4.62
N ALA A 26 20.17 -16.80 4.09
CA ALA A 26 20.85 -15.76 4.86
C ALA A 26 19.87 -14.73 5.45
N PHE A 27 18.89 -14.26 4.66
CA PHE A 27 17.89 -13.29 5.11
C PHE A 27 16.86 -13.93 6.05
N LYS A 28 16.52 -15.21 5.84
CA LYS A 28 15.72 -15.98 6.81
C LYS A 28 16.42 -16.08 8.16
N GLU A 29 17.70 -16.42 8.18
CA GLU A 29 18.46 -16.51 9.44
C GLU A 29 18.54 -15.15 10.14
N GLU A 30 18.75 -14.07 9.40
CA GLU A 30 18.83 -12.73 9.98
C GLU A 30 17.49 -12.26 10.55
N THR A 31 16.39 -12.47 9.83
CA THR A 31 15.04 -12.15 10.32
C THR A 31 14.67 -13.00 11.53
N GLN A 32 15.03 -14.29 11.54
CA GLN A 32 14.83 -15.17 12.68
C GLN A 32 15.64 -14.73 13.91
N LYS A 33 16.92 -14.35 13.75
CA LYS A 33 17.75 -13.80 14.84
C LYS A 33 17.15 -12.53 15.44
N ARG A 34 16.48 -11.71 14.63
CA ARG A 34 15.80 -10.48 15.04
C ARG A 34 14.37 -10.72 15.57
N GLY A 35 13.92 -11.97 15.65
CA GLY A 35 12.56 -12.30 16.10
C GLY A 35 11.46 -11.89 15.11
N ILE A 36 11.81 -11.61 13.85
CA ILE A 36 10.88 -11.18 12.81
C ILE A 36 10.24 -12.42 12.18
N PRO A 37 8.91 -12.54 12.18
CA PRO A 37 8.24 -13.66 11.53
C PRO A 37 8.47 -13.69 10.03
N ILE A 38 8.43 -14.89 9.43
CA ILE A 38 8.73 -15.07 8.01
C ILE A 38 7.76 -14.31 7.09
N TYR A 39 6.51 -14.11 7.50
CA TYR A 39 5.54 -13.32 6.73
C TYR A 39 5.96 -11.84 6.66
N ASP A 40 6.54 -11.29 7.74
CA ASP A 40 7.03 -9.92 7.78
C ASP A 40 8.32 -9.80 6.94
N ALA A 41 9.15 -10.84 6.89
CA ALA A 41 10.30 -10.88 5.99
C ALA A 41 9.88 -10.78 4.51
N TYR A 42 8.80 -11.47 4.10
CA TYR A 42 8.23 -11.33 2.74
C TYR A 42 7.64 -9.93 2.50
N ASN A 43 7.05 -9.32 3.51
CA ASN A 43 6.54 -7.95 3.41
C ASN A 43 7.67 -6.94 3.21
N ILE A 44 8.81 -7.12 3.89
CA ILE A 44 10.01 -6.29 3.72
C ILE A 44 10.51 -6.38 2.28
N GLN A 45 10.67 -7.60 1.75
CA GLN A 45 11.09 -7.83 0.36
C GLN A 45 10.15 -7.14 -0.64
N LYS A 46 8.83 -7.36 -0.53
CA LYS A 46 7.83 -6.72 -1.41
C LYS A 46 7.88 -5.20 -1.35
N ARG A 47 8.07 -4.65 -0.15
CA ARG A 47 8.15 -3.20 0.07
C ARG A 47 9.38 -2.62 -0.61
N LEU A 48 10.53 -3.27 -0.51
CA LEU A 48 11.76 -2.83 -1.19
C LEU A 48 11.58 -2.82 -2.71
N TYR A 49 11.03 -3.88 -3.31
CA TYR A 49 10.74 -3.88 -4.75
C TYR A 49 9.83 -2.73 -5.17
N HIS A 50 8.74 -2.52 -4.43
CA HIS A 50 7.82 -1.43 -4.73
C HIS A 50 8.46 -0.05 -4.60
N GLU A 51 9.31 0.17 -3.59
CA GLU A 51 10.02 1.46 -3.41
C GLU A 51 11.10 1.68 -4.50
N VAL A 52 11.71 0.61 -5.03
CA VAL A 52 12.59 0.68 -6.21
C VAL A 52 11.80 0.97 -7.49
N GLU A 53 10.67 0.28 -7.72
CA GLU A 53 9.80 0.51 -8.88
C GLU A 53 9.25 1.95 -8.94
N GLN A 54 9.08 2.58 -7.78
CA GLN A 54 8.67 3.98 -7.65
C GLN A 54 9.83 4.98 -7.74
N GLU A 55 11.04 4.53 -8.06
CA GLU A 55 12.26 5.35 -8.14
C GLU A 55 12.57 6.12 -6.84
N MET A 56 12.07 5.64 -5.69
CA MET A 56 12.32 6.26 -4.37
C MET A 56 13.65 5.83 -3.76
N LEU A 57 14.15 4.67 -4.19
CA LEU A 57 15.46 4.14 -3.80
C LEU A 57 16.38 4.23 -5.03
N VAL A 58 17.40 5.08 -4.93
CA VAL A 58 18.38 5.30 -6.00
C VAL A 58 19.75 4.87 -5.49
N GLY A 59 20.36 3.88 -6.15
CA GLY A 59 21.64 3.30 -5.79
C GLY A 59 21.58 2.18 -4.74
N GLU A 60 22.60 1.32 -4.73
CA GLU A 60 22.68 0.16 -3.82
C GLU A 60 22.67 0.57 -2.34
N GLU A 61 23.33 1.68 -1.99
CA GLU A 61 23.41 2.14 -0.60
C GLU A 61 22.04 2.57 -0.03
N ALA A 62 21.16 3.11 -0.88
CA ALA A 62 19.81 3.49 -0.47
C ALA A 62 18.99 2.23 -0.14
N VAL A 63 19.13 1.18 -0.95
CA VAL A 63 18.49 -0.12 -0.70
C VAL A 63 18.99 -0.76 0.60
N ASP A 64 20.30 -0.78 0.82
CA ASP A 64 20.91 -1.32 2.04
C ASP A 64 20.42 -0.60 3.30
N ARG A 65 20.43 0.74 3.26
CA ARG A 65 19.95 1.57 4.37
C ARG A 65 18.47 1.32 4.65
N ARG A 66 17.66 1.26 3.60
CA ARG A 66 16.22 1.05 3.72
C ARG A 66 15.89 -0.34 4.26
N LEU A 67 16.62 -1.36 3.83
CA LEU A 67 16.49 -2.70 4.37
C LEU A 67 16.75 -2.72 5.88
N MET A 68 17.84 -2.07 6.32
CA MET A 68 18.17 -1.99 7.75
C MET A 68 17.08 -1.29 8.56
N GLU A 69 16.54 -0.17 8.06
CA GLU A 69 15.43 0.54 8.69
C GLU A 69 14.19 -0.35 8.85
N LEU A 70 13.82 -1.10 7.81
CA LEU A 70 12.67 -2.02 7.84
C LEU A 70 12.89 -3.20 8.80
N LEU A 71 14.12 -3.71 8.88
CA LEU A 71 14.48 -4.75 9.86
C LEU A 71 14.41 -4.23 11.29
N GLU A 72 14.76 -2.97 11.54
CA GLU A 72 14.65 -2.34 12.86
C GLU A 72 13.19 -2.05 13.25
N GLU A 73 12.39 -1.52 12.32
CA GLU A 73 10.94 -1.28 12.51
C GLU A 73 10.21 -2.56 12.90
N LYS A 74 10.55 -3.68 12.25
CA LYS A 74 9.90 -4.98 12.47
C LYS A 74 10.50 -5.78 13.62
N GLY A 75 11.78 -5.57 13.94
CA GLY A 75 12.48 -6.25 15.03
C GLY A 75 12.11 -5.72 16.43
N ARG A 76 11.52 -4.52 16.53
CA ARG A 76 11.09 -3.91 17.79
C ARG A 76 9.58 -3.67 17.81
N LYS A 77 8.79 -4.73 17.91
CA LYS A 77 7.39 -4.59 18.33
C LYS A 77 7.28 -4.91 19.81
N GLU A 78 7.22 -3.85 20.63
CA GLU A 78 6.50 -3.95 21.89
C GLU A 78 5.02 -4.10 21.53
N VAL A 79 4.54 -5.34 21.54
CA VAL A 79 3.11 -5.61 21.41
C VAL A 79 2.49 -5.22 22.76
N SER A 80 1.71 -4.13 22.79
CA SER A 80 0.79 -3.92 23.90
C SER A 80 -0.19 -5.09 23.92
N HIS A 81 -0.14 -5.89 24.97
CA HIS A 81 -1.01 -7.06 25.15
C HIS A 81 -2.36 -6.69 25.78
N ASP A 82 -2.63 -5.40 25.97
CA ASP A 82 -3.85 -4.90 26.61
C ASP A 82 -5.07 -4.78 25.69
N TYR A 83 -5.09 -5.47 24.54
CA TYR A 83 -6.27 -5.48 23.68
C TYR A 83 -7.52 -6.01 24.40
N ILE A 84 -7.36 -7.05 25.24
CA ILE A 84 -8.47 -7.60 26.04
C ILE A 84 -8.86 -6.64 27.16
N SER A 85 -7.89 -5.97 27.77
CA SER A 85 -8.09 -4.96 28.81
C SER A 85 -8.92 -3.80 28.27
N GLU A 86 -8.51 -3.22 27.13
CA GLU A 86 -9.22 -2.17 26.39
C GLU A 86 -10.64 -2.59 25.98
N MET A 87 -10.83 -3.83 25.50
CA MET A 87 -12.15 -4.37 25.14
C MET A 87 -13.05 -4.64 26.37
N SER A 88 -12.46 -5.08 27.48
CA SER A 88 -13.21 -5.41 28.71
C SER A 88 -13.73 -4.18 29.46
N PHE A 89 -13.13 -2.99 29.26
CA PHE A 89 -13.67 -1.73 29.76
C PHE A 89 -14.93 -1.26 28.99
N GLU A 90 -15.16 -1.73 27.76
CA GLU A 90 -16.40 -1.47 27.04
C GLU A 90 -17.55 -2.42 27.44
N ASP A 91 -17.23 -3.66 27.83
CA ASP A 91 -18.20 -4.67 28.26
C ASP A 91 -18.93 -4.33 29.57
N GLY A 92 -18.39 -3.40 30.37
CA GLY A 92 -19.00 -2.94 31.62
C GLY A 92 -20.19 -1.99 31.43
N LYS A 93 -20.43 -1.46 30.22
CA LYS A 93 -21.50 -0.47 29.98
C LYS A 93 -22.76 -1.04 29.34
N SER A 94 -22.80 -2.29 28.90
CA SER A 94 -24.03 -2.85 28.33
C SER A 94 -24.05 -4.38 28.24
N LYS A 95 -24.02 -5.09 29.38
CA LYS A 95 -24.46 -6.49 29.40
C LYS A 95 -25.98 -6.58 29.60
N GLY A 96 -26.69 -6.57 28.48
CA GLY A 96 -27.76 -7.54 28.25
C GLY A 96 -29.15 -7.28 28.87
N MET A 97 -29.61 -6.04 29.00
CA MET A 97 -31.06 -5.82 29.01
C MET A 97 -31.55 -5.74 27.56
N ILE A 98 -32.16 -6.81 27.06
CA ILE A 98 -32.99 -6.71 25.86
C ILE A 98 -34.13 -5.75 26.22
N PRO A 99 -34.27 -4.57 25.59
CA PRO A 99 -35.37 -3.67 25.88
C PRO A 99 -36.69 -4.39 25.61
N ALA A 100 -37.64 -4.29 26.54
CA ALA A 100 -38.96 -4.89 26.35
C ALA A 100 -39.56 -4.40 25.02
N ARG A 101 -40.14 -5.31 24.23
CA ARG A 101 -40.78 -4.94 22.96
C ARG A 101 -41.87 -3.90 23.27
N PRO A 102 -41.83 -2.70 22.64
CA PRO A 102 -42.80 -1.65 22.91
C PRO A 102 -44.20 -2.16 22.55
N LYS A 103 -45.18 -1.88 23.42
CA LYS A 103 -46.56 -2.37 23.29
C LYS A 103 -47.33 -1.72 22.13
N GLU A 104 -46.81 -0.63 21.59
CA GLU A 104 -47.40 0.14 20.50
C GLU A 104 -46.39 0.32 19.37
N ALA A 105 -46.89 0.40 18.13
CA ALA A 105 -46.04 0.64 16.99
C ALA A 105 -45.45 2.06 17.07
N PRO A 106 -44.13 2.24 16.83
CA PRO A 106 -43.49 3.53 16.96
C PRO A 106 -44.10 4.53 15.99
N THR A 107 -44.29 5.76 16.46
CA THR A 107 -44.79 6.85 15.63
C THR A 107 -43.74 7.28 14.61
N ARG A 108 -44.18 7.93 13.51
CA ARG A 108 -43.29 8.33 12.41
C ARG A 108 -42.08 9.16 12.88
N ASN A 109 -42.25 9.99 13.90
CA ASN A 109 -41.18 10.85 14.42
C ASN A 109 -40.14 10.05 15.21
N GLU A 110 -40.56 9.07 16.01
CA GLU A 110 -39.66 8.18 16.75
C GLU A 110 -38.82 7.29 15.82
N ILE A 111 -39.41 6.88 14.69
CA ILE A 111 -38.69 6.16 13.63
C ILE A 111 -37.63 7.07 13.01
N LEU A 112 -37.96 8.33 12.71
CA LEU A 112 -37.04 9.30 12.11
C LEU A 112 -35.88 9.69 13.05
N ASP A 113 -36.09 9.66 14.36
CA ASP A 113 -35.05 9.95 15.35
C ASP A 113 -34.14 8.75 15.64
N SER A 114 -34.59 7.53 15.34
CA SER A 114 -33.78 6.30 15.42
C SER A 114 -32.84 6.10 14.23
N ILE A 115 -33.07 6.82 13.12
CA ILE A 115 -32.24 6.75 11.93
C ILE A 115 -31.10 7.77 12.08
N PRO A 116 -29.82 7.36 11.97
CA PRO A 116 -28.71 8.30 12.06
C PRO A 116 -28.86 9.42 11.01
N PRO A 117 -28.51 10.68 11.33
CA PRO A 117 -28.85 11.85 10.50
C PRO A 117 -28.41 11.69 9.04
N ARG A 118 -27.29 11.00 8.80
CA ARG A 118 -26.74 10.71 7.46
C ARG A 118 -27.58 9.75 6.59
N ALA A 119 -28.43 8.94 7.21
CA ALA A 119 -29.38 8.03 6.54
C ALA A 119 -30.80 8.61 6.51
N ARG A 120 -31.13 9.51 7.46
CA ARG A 120 -32.38 10.27 7.48
C ARG A 120 -32.42 11.31 6.36
N ASP A 121 -31.33 12.05 6.24
CA ASP A 121 -31.09 12.97 5.13
C ASP A 121 -30.44 12.16 4.01
N GLY A 122 -31.23 11.39 3.27
CA GLY A 122 -30.76 10.52 2.19
C GLY A 122 -29.69 11.23 1.35
N LYS A 123 -28.42 10.87 1.56
CA LYS A 123 -27.30 11.43 0.80
C LYS A 123 -27.50 11.01 -0.64
N THR A 124 -28.02 11.93 -1.45
CA THR A 124 -27.85 11.83 -2.90
C THR A 124 -26.34 11.66 -3.12
N PHE A 125 -25.97 10.59 -3.82
CA PHE A 125 -24.58 10.39 -4.22
C PHE A 125 -24.20 11.61 -5.05
N ASN A 126 -23.52 12.57 -4.43
CA ASN A 126 -23.00 13.72 -5.14
C ASN A 126 -22.13 13.17 -6.27
N LYS A 127 -22.49 13.53 -7.50
CA LYS A 127 -21.71 13.25 -8.70
C LYS A 127 -20.25 13.54 -8.39
N LYS A 128 -19.34 12.67 -8.85
CA LYS A 128 -17.89 12.88 -8.76
C LYS A 128 -17.59 14.34 -9.10
N PRO A 129 -16.73 15.03 -8.33
CA PRO A 129 -16.43 16.44 -8.60
C PRO A 129 -16.06 16.58 -10.07
N GLU A 130 -16.67 17.56 -10.74
CA GLU A 130 -16.39 17.85 -12.14
C GLU A 130 -14.90 18.13 -12.26
N LYS A 131 -14.21 17.30 -13.06
CA LYS A 131 -12.78 17.49 -13.32
C LYS A 131 -12.61 18.84 -14.00
N THR A 132 -11.70 19.64 -13.47
CA THR A 132 -11.42 20.96 -14.02
C THR A 132 -10.66 20.83 -15.34
N THR A 133 -10.70 21.85 -16.19
CA THR A 133 -9.87 21.90 -17.41
C THR A 133 -8.38 21.73 -17.08
N ALA A 134 -7.93 22.22 -15.92
CA ALA A 134 -6.57 22.05 -15.44
C ALA A 134 -6.20 20.57 -15.21
N ASP A 135 -7.12 19.76 -14.67
CA ASP A 135 -6.89 18.33 -14.45
C ASP A 135 -6.74 17.57 -15.78
N TYR A 136 -7.51 17.96 -16.81
CA TYR A 136 -7.39 17.40 -18.15
C TYR A 136 -6.07 17.79 -18.81
N LEU A 137 -5.67 19.06 -18.69
CA LEU A 137 -4.40 19.55 -19.22
C LEU A 137 -3.21 18.83 -18.55
N ASN A 138 -3.25 18.64 -17.24
CA ASN A 138 -2.20 17.91 -16.53
C ASN A 138 -2.11 16.45 -16.98
N ARG A 139 -3.26 15.79 -17.20
CA ARG A 139 -3.27 14.43 -17.79
C ARG A 139 -2.68 14.38 -19.19
N ILE A 140 -3.04 15.33 -20.05
CA ILE A 140 -2.51 15.42 -21.42
C ILE A 140 -0.99 15.65 -21.37
N PHE A 141 -0.52 16.53 -20.48
CA PHE A 141 0.89 16.79 -20.29
C PHE A 141 1.67 15.53 -19.88
N LEU A 142 1.20 14.81 -18.86
CA LEU A 142 1.82 13.56 -18.39
C LEU A 142 1.80 12.48 -19.48
N GLN A 143 0.72 12.38 -20.25
CA GLN A 143 0.64 11.47 -21.39
C GLN A 143 1.65 11.84 -22.49
N ASN A 144 1.77 13.11 -22.84
CA ASN A 144 2.72 13.57 -23.85
C ASN A 144 4.17 13.35 -23.40
N GLN A 145 4.48 13.59 -22.13
CA GLN A 145 5.80 13.32 -21.58
C GLN A 145 6.16 11.83 -21.69
N LYS A 146 5.19 10.94 -21.44
CA LYS A 146 5.37 9.49 -21.62
C LYS A 146 5.62 9.13 -23.09
N ILE A 147 4.86 9.71 -24.02
CA ILE A 147 5.03 9.49 -25.47
C ILE A 147 6.41 9.97 -25.93
N ILE A 148 6.85 11.15 -25.51
CA ILE A 148 8.17 11.70 -25.86
C ILE A 148 9.28 10.77 -25.38
N ASN A 149 9.20 10.28 -24.13
CA ASN A 149 10.19 9.37 -23.58
C ASN A 149 10.22 8.03 -24.33
N GLN A 150 9.06 7.54 -24.79
CA GLN A 150 8.99 6.34 -25.64
C GLN A 150 9.64 6.59 -27.00
N ASN A 151 9.34 7.73 -27.64
CA ASN A 151 9.90 8.08 -28.94
C ASN A 151 11.43 8.20 -28.91
N LYS A 152 12.01 8.78 -27.83
CA LYS A 152 13.46 8.82 -27.63
C LYS A 152 14.10 7.43 -27.67
N LYS A 153 13.51 6.48 -26.94
CA LYS A 153 14.00 5.08 -26.94
C LYS A 153 13.89 4.43 -28.32
N VAL A 154 12.82 4.72 -29.07
CA VAL A 154 12.65 4.20 -30.43
C VAL A 154 13.74 4.74 -31.35
N ILE A 155 14.05 6.03 -31.27
CA ILE A 155 15.11 6.66 -32.08
C ILE A 155 16.48 6.03 -31.76
N GLU A 156 16.84 5.91 -30.48
CA GLU A 156 18.11 5.26 -30.07
C GLU A 156 18.24 3.82 -30.60
N LEU A 157 17.12 3.08 -30.67
CA LEU A 157 17.12 1.72 -31.21
C LEU A 157 17.28 1.72 -32.73
N LEU A 158 16.67 2.67 -33.43
CA LEU A 158 16.81 2.82 -34.88
C LEU A 158 18.24 3.21 -35.27
N GLU A 159 18.86 4.15 -34.56
CA GLU A 159 20.26 4.55 -34.76
C GLU A 159 21.21 3.35 -34.58
N LYS A 160 21.01 2.54 -33.54
CA LYS A 160 21.80 1.31 -33.32
C LYS A 160 21.62 0.24 -34.40
N ILE A 161 20.51 0.28 -35.14
CA ILE A 161 20.29 -0.61 -36.28
C ILE A 161 21.01 -0.06 -37.51
N GLU A 162 20.94 1.25 -37.76
CA GLU A 162 21.69 1.90 -38.84
C GLU A 162 23.21 1.74 -38.68
N GLU A 163 23.76 1.84 -37.47
CA GLU A 163 25.19 1.61 -37.21
C GLU A 163 25.66 0.17 -37.48
N LYS A 164 24.74 -0.80 -37.55
CA LYS A 164 25.03 -2.22 -37.79
C LYS A 164 24.81 -2.66 -39.23
N LEU A 165 24.28 -1.79 -40.08
CA LEU A 165 24.09 -1.99 -41.52
C LEU A 165 25.29 -1.45 -42.30
#